data_AF-A0A9D5WXV2-F1
#
_entry.id   AF-A0A9D5WXV2-F1
#
_cell.length_a   1.000
_cell.length_b   1.000
_cell.length_c   1.000
_cell.angle_alpha   90.00
_cell.angle_beta   90.00
_cell.angle_gamma   90.00
#
_symmetry.space_group_name_H-M   'P 1'
#
loop_
_entity.id
_entity.type
_entity.pdbx_description
1 polymer ?
#
loop_
_entity_poly.entity_id
_entity_poly.type
_entity_poly.pdbx_seq_one_letter_code
_entity_poly.pdbx_strand_id
1 'polypeptide(L)'
;MGRNKFSESEIKAIAKLLRLKNAGNRYRQKLVRHDLRVNYEFNISDFNQPGKAFGEEELHEAIRRGAIVILDEQTIADMKAKRARDKERDKARQDAEAIAGGEATDWRKAMEEWEAQS
;
A
#
# COMPACT_ATOMS: atom_id res chain seq x y z
N MET A 1 0.89 9.23 -7.97
CA MET A 1 1.10 7.90 -8.58
C MET A 1 1.64 6.99 -7.49
N GLY A 2 0.97 5.88 -7.22
CA GLY A 2 1.35 4.89 -6.20
C GLY A 2 2.61 4.12 -6.57
N ARG A 3 2.83 3.00 -5.89
CA ARG A 3 4.00 2.14 -6.11
C ARG A 3 4.01 1.64 -7.57
N ASN A 4 5.13 1.81 -8.25
CA ASN A 4 5.31 1.40 -9.66
C ASN A 4 6.41 0.35 -9.87
N LYS A 5 7.08 -0.08 -8.80
CA LYS A 5 8.15 -1.09 -8.81
C LYS A 5 7.70 -2.34 -8.08
N PHE A 6 7.72 -3.48 -8.76
CA PHE A 6 7.23 -4.75 -8.25
C PHE A 6 8.20 -5.86 -8.57
N SER A 7 8.10 -6.97 -7.85
CA SER A 7 8.81 -8.18 -8.23
C SER A 7 7.98 -9.03 -9.18
N GLU A 8 8.62 -9.98 -9.85
CA GLU A 8 7.95 -10.91 -10.77
C GLU A 8 6.86 -11.73 -10.05
N SER A 9 7.11 -12.15 -8.80
CA SER A 9 6.11 -12.88 -8.00
C SER A 9 4.90 -12.00 -7.67
N GLU A 10 5.12 -10.73 -7.32
CA GLU A 10 4.03 -9.78 -7.07
C GLU A 10 3.22 -9.53 -8.34
N ILE A 11 3.85 -9.36 -9.50
CA ILE A 11 3.14 -9.20 -10.78
C ILE A 11 2.25 -10.40 -11.08
N LYS A 12 2.74 -11.63 -10.87
CA LYS A 12 1.93 -12.85 -11.03
C LYS A 12 0.73 -12.89 -10.10
N ALA A 13 0.89 -12.46 -8.85
CA ALA A 13 -0.21 -12.41 -7.88
C ALA A 13 -1.23 -11.32 -8.25
N ILE A 14 -0.77 -10.14 -8.64
CA ILE A 14 -1.61 -9.02 -9.11
C ILE A 14 -2.40 -9.45 -10.36
N ALA A 15 -1.76 -10.11 -11.33
CA ALA A 15 -2.42 -10.63 -12.52
C ALA A 15 -3.58 -11.59 -12.17
N LYS A 16 -3.35 -12.52 -11.25
CA LYS A 16 -4.39 -13.44 -10.75
C LYS A 16 -5.55 -12.68 -10.10
N LEU A 17 -5.26 -11.67 -9.28
CA LEU A 17 -6.29 -10.83 -8.68
C LEU A 17 -7.09 -10.07 -9.74
N LEU A 18 -6.43 -9.49 -10.76
CA LEU A 18 -7.12 -8.77 -11.84
C LEU A 18 -8.05 -9.67 -12.66
N ARG A 19 -7.68 -10.93 -12.89
CA ARG A 19 -8.58 -11.94 -13.48
C ARG A 19 -9.82 -12.16 -12.61
N LEU A 20 -9.63 -12.37 -11.31
CA LEU A 20 -10.73 -12.55 -10.35
C LEU A 20 -11.64 -11.32 -10.27
N LYS A 21 -11.05 -10.12 -10.35
CA LYS A 21 -11.79 -8.85 -10.42
C LYS A 21 -12.74 -8.86 -11.63
N ASN A 22 -12.25 -9.25 -12.80
CA ASN A 22 -13.03 -9.24 -14.04
C ASN A 22 -14.14 -10.29 -14.05
N ALA A 23 -13.90 -11.47 -13.47
CA ALA A 23 -14.89 -12.53 -13.37
C ALA A 23 -15.91 -12.34 -12.23
N GLY A 24 -15.62 -11.45 -11.27
CA GLY A 24 -16.41 -11.27 -10.06
C GLY A 24 -17.56 -10.26 -10.20
N ASN A 25 -18.57 -10.43 -9.35
CA ASN A 25 -19.64 -9.43 -9.16
C ASN A 25 -19.10 -8.14 -8.51
N ARG A 26 -19.95 -7.10 -8.43
CA ARG A 26 -19.57 -5.78 -7.90
C ARG A 26 -18.95 -5.83 -6.50
N TYR A 27 -19.43 -6.71 -5.63
CA TYR A 27 -18.88 -6.88 -4.29
C TYR A 27 -17.47 -7.46 -4.34
N ARG A 28 -17.27 -8.57 -5.07
CA ARG A 28 -15.94 -9.17 -5.28
C ARG A 28 -14.95 -8.20 -5.92
N GLN A 29 -15.40 -7.38 -6.87
CA GLN A 29 -14.58 -6.33 -7.46
C GLN A 29 -14.08 -5.31 -6.43
N LYS A 30 -14.92 -4.91 -5.46
CA LYS A 30 -14.53 -4.00 -4.38
C LYS A 30 -13.48 -4.64 -3.47
N LEU A 31 -13.69 -5.90 -3.08
CA LEU A 31 -12.73 -6.64 -2.25
C LEU A 31 -11.38 -6.80 -2.94
N VAL A 32 -11.36 -7.25 -4.20
CA VAL A 32 -10.11 -7.40 -4.94
C VAL A 32 -9.38 -6.06 -5.11
N ARG A 33 -10.11 -4.95 -5.34
CA ARG A 33 -9.50 -3.61 -5.39
C ARG A 33 -8.91 -3.20 -4.05
N HIS A 34 -9.52 -3.61 -2.94
CA HIS A 34 -8.98 -3.37 -1.61
C HIS A 34 -7.70 -4.19 -1.40
N ASP A 35 -7.70 -5.49 -1.72
CA ASP A 35 -6.52 -6.35 -1.59
C ASP A 35 -5.33 -5.87 -2.41
N LEU A 36 -5.58 -5.42 -3.65
CA LEU A 36 -4.55 -4.81 -4.50
C LEU A 36 -3.90 -3.59 -3.84
N ARG A 37 -4.70 -2.73 -3.20
CA ARG A 37 -4.20 -1.52 -2.54
C ARG A 37 -3.48 -1.82 -1.24
N VAL A 38 -4.04 -2.70 -0.40
CA VAL A 38 -3.50 -2.95 0.95
C VAL A 38 -2.25 -3.82 0.89
N ASN A 39 -2.29 -4.91 0.12
CA ASN A 39 -1.22 -5.90 0.15
C ASN A 39 -0.07 -5.55 -0.80
N TYR A 40 -0.38 -4.88 -1.91
CA TYR A 40 0.61 -4.59 -2.96
C TYR A 40 0.88 -3.10 -3.15
N GLU A 41 0.16 -2.20 -2.49
CA GLU A 41 0.18 -0.76 -2.78
C GLU A 41 -0.14 -0.47 -4.27
N PHE A 42 -0.88 -1.37 -4.92
CA PHE A 42 -1.22 -1.29 -6.33
C PHE A 42 -2.57 -0.60 -6.53
N ASN A 43 -2.56 0.61 -7.10
CA ASN A 43 -3.77 1.32 -7.43
C ASN A 43 -4.01 1.31 -8.94
N ILE A 44 -5.08 0.62 -9.35
CA ILE A 44 -5.48 0.50 -10.76
C ILE A 44 -5.57 1.87 -11.45
N SER A 45 -6.05 2.92 -10.77
CA SER A 45 -6.23 4.24 -11.38
C SER A 45 -4.92 4.89 -11.82
N ASP A 46 -3.78 4.51 -11.23
CA ASP A 46 -2.48 5.05 -11.60
C ASP A 46 -2.01 4.56 -12.98
N PHE A 47 -2.53 3.42 -13.44
CA PHE A 47 -2.11 2.75 -14.67
C PHE A 47 -3.22 2.66 -15.72
N ASN A 48 -4.47 2.98 -15.34
CA ASN A 48 -5.62 2.82 -16.20
C ASN A 48 -5.75 3.95 -17.23
N GLN A 49 -6.24 3.58 -18.41
CA GLN A 49 -6.68 4.55 -19.41
C GLN A 49 -8.15 4.89 -19.20
N PRO A 50 -8.57 6.17 -19.39
CA PRO A 50 -9.97 6.56 -19.32
C PRO A 50 -10.84 5.70 -20.24
N GLY A 51 -11.99 5.23 -19.74
CA GLY A 51 -12.93 4.41 -20.52
C GLY A 51 -12.52 2.94 -20.72
N LYS A 52 -11.29 2.54 -20.37
CA LYS A 52 -10.85 1.13 -20.45
C LYS A 52 -10.96 0.44 -19.09
N ALA A 53 -11.36 -0.82 -19.08
CA ALA A 53 -11.27 -1.67 -17.90
C ALA A 53 -9.83 -2.15 -17.73
N PHE A 54 -9.31 -2.11 -16.50
CA PHE A 54 -7.95 -2.58 -16.23
C PHE A 54 -7.97 -4.06 -15.80
N GLY A 55 -7.53 -4.94 -16.70
CA GLY A 55 -7.34 -6.36 -16.46
C GLY A 55 -5.86 -6.77 -16.48
N GLU A 56 -5.62 -8.07 -16.64
CA GLU A 56 -4.27 -8.61 -16.77
C GLU A 56 -3.58 -8.15 -18.05
N GLU A 57 -4.30 -8.04 -19.17
CA GLU A 57 -3.72 -7.58 -20.42
C GLU A 57 -3.22 -6.14 -20.29
N GLU A 58 -4.01 -5.26 -19.66
CA GLU A 58 -3.60 -3.89 -19.35
C GLU A 58 -2.43 -3.83 -18.38
N LEU A 59 -2.32 -4.78 -17.44
CA LEU A 59 -1.15 -4.88 -16.55
C LEU A 59 0.13 -5.14 -17.36
N HIS A 60 0.12 -6.13 -18.24
CA HIS A 60 1.28 -6.42 -19.09
C HIS A 60 1.56 -5.32 -20.10
N GLU A 61 0.53 -4.65 -20.59
CA GLU A 61 0.69 -3.47 -21.43
C GLU A 61 1.35 -2.30 -20.67
N ALA A 62 0.96 -2.06 -19.42
CA ALA A 62 1.57 -1.04 -18.56
C ALA A 62 3.06 -1.37 -18.27
N ILE A 63 3.40 -2.65 -18.12
CA ILE A 63 4.80 -3.10 -18.01
C ILE A 63 5.55 -2.83 -19.33
N ARG A 64 4.99 -3.22 -20.49
CA ARG A 64 5.62 -2.98 -21.81
C ARG A 64 5.86 -1.49 -22.09
N ARG A 65 4.96 -0.63 -21.63
CA ARG A 65 5.07 0.83 -21.76
C ARG A 65 6.03 1.46 -20.74
N GLY A 66 6.55 0.68 -19.79
CA GLY A 66 7.46 1.15 -18.73
C GLY A 66 6.78 1.90 -17.59
N ALA A 67 5.44 1.94 -17.54
CA ALA A 67 4.72 2.54 -16.42
C ALA A 67 4.88 1.71 -15.13
N ILE A 68 5.11 0.40 -15.29
CA ILE A 68 5.43 -0.55 -14.23
C ILE A 68 6.82 -1.12 -14.51
N VAL A 69 7.68 -1.10 -13.49
CA VAL A 69 9.03 -1.64 -13.55
C VAL A 69 9.11 -2.91 -12.71
N ILE A 70 9.63 -3.98 -13.29
CA ILE A 70 9.91 -5.23 -12.57
C ILE A 70 11.36 -5.20 -12.09
N LEU A 71 11.55 -5.44 -10.79
CA LEU A 71 12.86 -5.54 -10.15
C LEU A 71 13.01 -6.93 -9.52
N ASP A 72 14.24 -7.27 -9.13
CA ASP A 72 14.49 -8.52 -8.42
C ASP A 72 13.84 -8.52 -7.02
N GLU A 73 13.59 -9.72 -6.51
CA GLU A 73 12.90 -9.94 -5.24
C GLU A 73 13.62 -9.30 -4.05
N GLN A 74 14.96 -9.33 -4.04
CA GLN A 74 15.75 -8.81 -2.92
C GLN A 74 15.65 -7.29 -2.87
N THR A 75 15.82 -6.61 -4.00
CA THR A 75 15.65 -5.16 -4.10
C THR A 75 14.26 -4.73 -3.63
N ILE A 76 13.21 -5.45 -4.03
CA ILE A 76 11.85 -5.15 -3.59
C ILE A 76 11.67 -5.36 -2.09
N ALA A 77 12.21 -6.45 -1.52
CA ALA A 77 12.17 -6.70 -0.09
C ALA A 77 12.87 -5.59 0.70
N ASP A 78 14.05 -5.14 0.26
CA ASP A 78 14.81 -4.06 0.89
C ASP A 78 14.06 -2.72 0.82
N MET A 79 13.43 -2.44 -0.32
CA MET A 79 12.58 -1.26 -0.49
C MET A 79 11.37 -1.28 0.46
N LYS A 80 10.71 -2.44 0.63
CA LYS A 80 9.58 -2.60 1.56
C LYS A 80 10.03 -2.45 3.01
N ALA A 81 11.17 -3.03 3.38
CA ALA A 81 11.75 -2.89 4.72
C ALA A 81 12.11 -1.44 5.03
N LYS A 82 12.70 -0.71 4.07
CA LYS A 82 12.94 0.72 4.21
C LYS A 82 11.63 1.49 4.40
N ARG A 83 10.62 1.21 3.58
CA ARG A 83 9.32 1.91 3.66
C ARG A 83 8.58 1.64 4.97
N ALA A 84 8.67 0.45 5.53
CA ALA A 84 8.13 0.12 6.85
C ALA A 84 8.79 0.96 7.95
N ARG A 85 10.14 1.02 7.96
CA ARG A 85 10.90 1.84 8.90
C ARG A 85 10.59 3.33 8.78
N ASP A 86 10.51 3.85 7.56
CA ASP A 86 10.20 5.25 7.31
C ASP A 86 8.78 5.59 7.80
N LYS A 87 7.80 4.69 7.58
CA LYS A 87 6.42 4.85 8.04
C LYS A 87 6.30 4.85 9.58
N GLU A 88 7.04 3.97 10.25
CA GLU A 88 7.10 3.95 11.72
C GLU A 88 7.70 5.25 12.27
N ARG A 89 8.80 5.74 11.67
CA ARG A 89 9.42 7.01 12.04
C ARG A 89 8.47 8.19 11.83
N ASP A 90 7.82 8.26 10.68
CA ASP A 90 6.92 9.36 10.36
C ASP A 90 5.66 9.34 11.25
N LYS A 91 5.14 8.15 11.59
CA LYS A 91 4.06 8.01 12.57
C LYS A 91 4.51 8.47 13.96
N ALA A 92 5.69 8.05 14.43
CA ALA A 92 6.21 8.48 15.72
C ALA A 92 6.42 10.00 15.78
N ARG A 93 6.87 10.62 14.67
CA ARG A 93 6.99 12.08 14.58
C ARG A 93 5.63 12.76 14.62
N GLN A 94 4.65 12.27 13.87
CA GLN A 94 3.28 12.81 13.91
C GLN A 94 2.65 12.67 15.30
N ASP A 95 2.80 11.52 15.95
CA ASP A 95 2.28 11.29 17.30
C ASP A 95 2.95 12.25 18.31
N ALA A 96 4.27 12.46 18.21
CA ALA A 96 5.00 13.41 19.05
C ALA A 96 4.60 14.88 18.79
N GLU A 97 4.41 15.26 17.53
CA GLU A 97 3.93 16.59 17.14
C GLU A 97 2.49 16.83 17.64
N ALA A 98 1.61 15.84 17.54
CA ALA A 98 0.24 15.92 18.04
C ALA A 98 0.19 16.05 19.57
N ILE A 99 1.08 15.34 20.28
CA ILE A 99 1.24 15.49 21.73
C ILE A 99 1.76 16.90 22.08
N ALA A 100 2.80 17.36 21.40
CA ALA A 100 3.39 18.68 21.65
C ALA A 100 2.44 19.84 21.30
N GLY A 101 1.61 19.67 20.27
CA GLY A 101 0.58 20.63 19.86
C GLY A 101 -0.70 20.58 20.70
N GLY A 102 -0.82 19.63 21.64
CA GLY A 102 -2.01 19.45 22.47
C GLY A 102 -3.22 18.85 21.73
N GLU A 103 -3.03 18.33 20.51
CA GLU A 103 -4.07 17.65 19.73
C GLU A 103 -4.26 16.20 20.18
N ALA A 104 -3.24 15.61 20.82
CA ALA A 104 -3.30 14.26 21.39
C ALA A 104 -2.77 14.24 22.83
N THR A 105 -3.40 13.45 23.68
CA THR A 105 -2.94 13.24 25.06
C THR A 105 -1.77 12.26 25.08
N ASP A 106 -0.68 12.62 25.78
CA ASP A 106 0.39 11.68 26.09
C ASP A 106 -0.10 10.65 27.11
N TRP A 107 -0.72 9.60 26.62
CA TRP A 107 -1.29 8.52 27.42
C TRP A 107 -0.24 7.80 28.28
N ARG A 108 1.06 7.86 27.93
CA ARG A 108 2.13 7.28 28.75
C ARG A 108 2.35 8.10 30.01
N LYS A 109 2.47 9.42 29.88
CA LYS A 109 2.52 10.33 31.03
C LYS A 109 1.27 10.25 31.88
N ALA A 110 0.09 10.21 31.26
CA ALA A 110 -1.17 10.12 31.98
C ALA A 110 -1.29 8.81 32.79
N MET A 111 -0.74 7.69 32.29
CA MET A 111 -0.67 6.43 33.03
C MET A 111 0.36 6.48 34.17
N GLU A 112 1.53 7.07 33.95
CA GLU A 112 2.59 7.20 34.96
C GLU A 112 2.15 8.11 36.13
N GLU A 113 1.41 9.19 35.84
CA GLU A 113 0.78 10.04 36.85
C GLU A 113 -0.33 9.33 37.63
N TRP A 114 -1.04 8.39 37.00
CA TRP A 114 -2.08 7.61 37.66
C TRP A 114 -1.49 6.54 38.60
N GLU A 115 -0.42 5.86 38.18
CA GLU A 115 0.30 4.91 39.03
C GLU A 115 1.02 5.60 40.20
N ALA A 116 1.55 6.81 40.01
CA ALA A 116 2.16 7.61 41.08
C ALA A 116 1.16 8.18 42.10
N GLN A 117 -0.13 8.20 41.75
CA GLN A 117 -1.22 8.63 42.64
C GLN A 117 -1.87 7.46 43.42
N SER A 118 -1.47 6.22 43.16
CA SER A 118 -1.95 5.01 43.87
C SER A 118 -1.00 4.53 44.95
#